data_AF-A0A2V9U9F5-F1
#
_entry.id   AF-A0A2V9U9F5-F1
#
_cell.length_a   1.000
_cell.length_b   1.000
_cell.length_c   1.000
_cell.angle_alpha   90.00
_cell.angle_beta   90.00
_cell.angle_gamma   90.00
#
_symmetry.space_group_name_H-M   'P 1'
#
loop_
_entity.id
_entity.type
_entity.pdbx_description
1 polymer ?
#
loop_
_entity_poly.entity_id
_entity_poly.type
_entity_poly.pdbx_seq_one_letter_code
_entity_poly.pdbx_strand_id
1 'polypeptide(L)'
;MGSSWSTGYHLTGNANPLYTYRGNAFYWMKGAAGYPWDVNYYDNNYIYQWATEYHWSDPTSYKAFSGAGMPWSPRCVNKPAWGVYGTKLATITRASSPYTVYGSSCTASSNSNLGYVVNEVWGPTPMSLGGSLAPNALTLTLSYRYSCNSSYDSCRYKETFDFQKPFGLVRWIYYVLQNGQYVQQNQTVYNQKVSGGAPIPDHPCW
;
A
#
# COMPACT_ATOMS: atom_id res chain seq x y z
N MET A 1 -10.80 -14.31 6.66
CA MET A 1 -11.66 -13.67 7.67
C MET A 1 -10.95 -12.41 8.14
N GLY A 2 -11.47 -11.24 7.79
CA GLY A 2 -10.93 -9.97 8.26
C GLY A 2 -10.87 -9.94 9.79
N SER A 3 -9.94 -9.19 10.38
CA SER A 3 -10.03 -8.91 11.81
C SER A 3 -11.43 -8.36 12.09
N SER A 4 -12.02 -8.69 13.24
CA SER A 4 -13.35 -8.20 13.66
C SER A 4 -13.51 -6.68 13.54
N TRP A 5 -12.39 -5.95 13.48
CA TRP A 5 -12.34 -4.52 13.21
C TRP A 5 -12.84 -4.14 11.80
N SER A 6 -12.33 -4.75 10.73
CA SER A 6 -12.63 -4.34 9.34
C SER A 6 -14.09 -4.52 8.92
N THR A 7 -14.85 -5.36 9.63
CA THR A 7 -16.27 -5.60 9.37
C THR A 7 -17.18 -4.58 10.06
N GLY A 8 -16.68 -3.89 11.09
CA GLY A 8 -17.45 -2.90 11.85
C GLY A 8 -17.00 -1.46 11.64
N TYR A 9 -15.77 -1.26 11.15
CA TYR A 9 -15.15 0.06 11.07
C TYR A 9 -14.30 0.23 9.80
N HIS A 10 -14.11 1.49 9.44
CA HIS A 10 -13.12 1.96 8.48
C HIS A 10 -12.39 3.18 9.04
N LEU A 11 -11.34 3.62 8.36
CA LEU A 11 -10.63 4.85 8.71
C LEU A 11 -10.99 5.99 7.77
N THR A 12 -11.04 7.20 8.30
CA THR A 12 -11.06 8.46 7.55
C THR A 12 -9.96 9.38 8.08
N GLY A 13 -9.83 10.57 7.48
CA GLY A 13 -8.85 11.57 7.92
C GLY A 13 -8.82 12.74 6.94
N ASN A 14 -7.64 13.07 6.41
CA ASN A 14 -7.49 14.21 5.48
C ASN A 14 -7.73 13.87 4.01
N ALA A 15 -8.25 12.68 3.70
CA ALA A 15 -8.56 12.24 2.34
C ALA A 15 -9.80 11.31 2.34
N ASN A 16 -10.03 10.65 1.21
CA ASN A 16 -11.10 9.66 1.06
C ASN A 16 -11.05 8.60 2.18
N PRO A 17 -12.21 8.03 2.57
CA PRO A 17 -12.25 6.90 3.49
C PRO A 17 -11.34 5.76 3.02
N LEU A 18 -10.81 4.98 3.97
CA LEU A 18 -10.03 3.79 3.71
C LEU A 18 -10.69 2.59 4.38
N TYR A 19 -11.27 1.74 3.54
CA TYR A 19 -11.81 0.45 3.92
C TYR A 19 -10.75 -0.61 3.70
N THR A 20 -10.28 -1.21 4.78
CA THR A 20 -9.34 -2.32 4.72
C THR A 20 -10.10 -3.64 4.75
N TYR A 21 -9.99 -4.45 3.70
CA TYR A 21 -10.62 -5.77 3.63
C TYR A 21 -9.58 -6.87 3.42
N ARG A 22 -9.73 -7.99 4.14
CA ARG A 22 -8.86 -9.17 3.99
C ARG A 22 -9.68 -10.45 3.76
N GLY A 23 -9.73 -10.87 2.50
CA GLY A 23 -10.20 -12.17 2.04
C GLY A 23 -9.03 -13.02 1.53
N ASN A 24 -9.23 -13.71 0.41
CA ASN A 24 -8.16 -14.42 -0.32
C ASN A 24 -7.13 -13.44 -0.93
N ALA A 25 -7.57 -12.22 -1.20
CA ALA A 25 -6.73 -11.06 -1.44
C ALA A 25 -6.97 -10.01 -0.34
N PHE A 26 -6.13 -8.98 -0.33
CA PHE A 26 -6.22 -7.85 0.57
C PHE A 26 -6.48 -6.58 -0.23
N TYR A 27 -7.39 -5.75 0.26
CA TYR A 27 -7.87 -4.56 -0.44
C TYR A 27 -7.80 -3.35 0.45
N TRP A 28 -7.36 -2.24 -0.14
CA TRP A 28 -7.62 -0.89 0.35
C TRP A 28 -8.61 -0.22 -0.58
N MET A 29 -9.88 -0.19 -0.21
CA MET A 29 -10.92 0.50 -0.98
C MET A 29 -11.09 1.92 -0.48
N LYS A 30 -11.27 2.85 -1.41
CA LYS A 30 -11.32 4.29 -1.16
C LYS A 30 -12.74 4.87 -1.29
N GLY A 31 -13.75 4.02 -1.49
CA GLY A 31 -15.15 4.40 -1.59
C GLY A 31 -16.09 3.28 -1.15
N ALA A 32 -17.27 3.69 -0.67
CA ALA A 32 -18.28 2.78 -0.12
C ALA A 32 -18.93 1.87 -1.18
N ALA A 33 -18.74 2.18 -2.46
CA ALA A 33 -19.18 1.34 -3.58
C ALA A 33 -18.28 0.11 -3.83
N GLY A 34 -17.22 -0.08 -3.03
CA GLY A 34 -16.23 -1.14 -3.26
C GLY A 34 -15.02 -0.70 -4.07
N TYR A 35 -14.93 0.60 -4.42
CA TYR A 35 -13.92 1.15 -5.32
C TYR A 35 -13.68 2.66 -5.14
N PRO A 36 -12.60 3.22 -5.67
CA PRO A 36 -11.43 2.54 -6.26
C PRO A 36 -10.63 1.76 -5.22
N TRP A 37 -9.70 0.90 -5.66
CA TRP A 37 -9.00 -0.02 -4.78
C TRP A 37 -7.51 -0.13 -5.11
N ASP A 38 -6.72 -0.42 -4.08
CA ASP A 38 -5.45 -1.15 -4.23
C ASP A 38 -5.68 -2.62 -3.87
N VAL A 39 -5.41 -3.53 -4.81
CA VAL A 39 -5.48 -5.00 -4.59
C VAL A 39 -4.10 -5.57 -4.36
N ASN A 40 -4.00 -6.38 -3.32
CA ASN A 40 -2.80 -7.11 -2.95
C ASN A 40 -3.08 -8.60 -2.82
N TYR A 41 -2.25 -9.42 -3.46
CA TYR A 41 -2.22 -10.86 -3.20
C TYR A 41 -1.20 -11.19 -2.11
N TYR A 42 -1.29 -12.40 -1.58
CA TYR A 42 -0.29 -12.91 -0.66
C TYR A 42 -0.24 -14.43 -0.73
N ASP A 43 0.96 -15.00 -0.57
CA ASP A 43 1.19 -16.43 -0.44
C ASP A 43 1.83 -16.71 0.93
N ASN A 44 2.46 -17.86 1.15
CA ASN A 44 3.11 -18.14 2.43
C ASN A 44 4.37 -17.30 2.69
N ASN A 45 4.93 -16.67 1.66
CA ASN A 45 6.23 -16.02 1.69
C ASN A 45 6.13 -14.50 1.62
N TYR A 46 5.24 -13.96 0.78
CA TYR A 46 5.21 -12.55 0.41
C TYR A 46 3.78 -11.98 0.34
N ILE A 47 3.73 -10.65 0.42
CA ILE A 47 2.60 -9.81 0.00
C ILE A 47 3.00 -9.14 -1.32
N TYR A 48 2.10 -9.16 -2.30
CA TYR A 48 2.29 -8.65 -3.64
C TYR A 48 1.27 -7.55 -3.92
N GLN A 49 1.73 -6.35 -4.28
CA GLN A 49 0.86 -5.35 -4.89
C GLN A 49 0.57 -5.78 -6.31
N TRP A 50 -0.71 -5.88 -6.66
CA TRP A 50 -1.10 -6.32 -8.00
C TRP A 50 -1.74 -5.20 -8.78
N ALA A 51 -2.89 -4.70 -8.33
CA ALA A 51 -3.67 -3.73 -9.08
C ALA A 51 -3.96 -2.46 -8.26
N THR A 52 -4.03 -1.33 -8.94
CA THR A 52 -4.40 -0.03 -8.38
C THR A 52 -5.25 0.73 -9.41
N GLU A 53 -6.03 1.71 -8.98
CA GLU A 53 -6.89 2.48 -9.87
C GLU A 53 -6.12 3.24 -10.97
N TYR A 54 -6.78 3.42 -12.12
CA TYR A 54 -6.34 4.36 -13.16
C TYR A 54 -7.32 5.53 -13.29
N HIS A 55 -8.62 5.26 -13.40
CA HIS A 55 -9.67 6.29 -13.31
C HIS A 55 -10.49 6.10 -12.04
N TRP A 56 -10.50 7.14 -11.19
CA TRP A 56 -11.02 7.05 -9.83
C TRP A 56 -12.49 6.61 -9.72
N SER A 57 -13.32 7.01 -10.69
CA SER A 57 -14.77 6.75 -10.69
C SER A 57 -15.18 5.56 -11.56
N ASP A 58 -14.23 4.82 -12.14
CA ASP A 58 -14.50 3.74 -13.09
C ASP A 58 -13.86 2.43 -12.59
N PRO A 59 -14.65 1.48 -12.05
CA PRO A 59 -14.13 0.20 -11.57
C PRO A 59 -13.61 -0.71 -12.70
N THR A 60 -13.87 -0.36 -13.97
CA THR A 60 -13.32 -1.11 -15.10
C THR A 60 -11.93 -0.62 -15.53
N SER A 61 -11.41 0.44 -14.90
CA SER A 61 -10.18 1.15 -15.28
C SER A 61 -9.10 1.10 -14.19
N TYR A 62 -8.00 0.39 -14.47
CA TYR A 62 -6.98 0.04 -13.48
C TYR A 62 -5.60 -0.19 -14.11
N LYS A 63 -4.56 -0.15 -13.28
CA LYS A 63 -3.21 -0.62 -13.63
C LYS A 63 -2.96 -1.91 -12.90
N ALA A 64 -2.51 -2.96 -13.59
CA ALA A 64 -2.16 -4.23 -12.98
C ALA A 64 -0.75 -4.67 -13.36
N PHE A 65 0.07 -4.97 -12.35
CA PHE A 65 1.37 -5.60 -12.55
C PHE A 65 1.19 -6.99 -13.18
N SER A 66 2.11 -7.36 -14.07
CA SER A 66 2.07 -8.66 -14.73
C SER A 66 2.25 -9.83 -13.73
N GLY A 67 1.62 -10.97 -14.03
CA GLY A 67 1.68 -12.18 -13.19
C GLY A 67 0.97 -11.98 -11.85
N ALA A 68 1.55 -12.54 -10.78
CA ALA A 68 1.00 -12.43 -9.41
C ALA A 68 1.20 -11.05 -8.75
N GLY A 69 1.76 -10.07 -9.48
CA GLY A 69 2.04 -8.73 -8.99
C GLY A 69 3.51 -8.50 -8.60
N MET A 70 3.74 -7.39 -7.92
CA MET A 70 5.05 -6.92 -7.47
C MET A 70 5.24 -7.21 -5.98
N PRO A 71 6.24 -8.01 -5.58
CA PRO A 71 6.45 -8.38 -4.18
C PRO A 71 6.87 -7.15 -3.36
N TRP A 72 6.00 -6.71 -2.47
CA TRP A 72 6.21 -5.56 -1.59
C TRP A 72 6.98 -5.93 -0.33
N SER A 73 6.57 -7.00 0.34
CA SER A 73 7.15 -7.39 1.61
C SER A 73 7.09 -8.89 1.81
N PRO A 74 7.98 -9.46 2.64
CA PRO A 74 7.72 -10.77 3.22
C PRO A 74 6.40 -10.74 3.99
N ARG A 75 5.63 -11.82 3.91
CA ARG A 75 4.36 -11.95 4.64
C ARG A 75 4.56 -11.83 6.16
N CYS A 76 5.69 -12.30 6.64
CA CYS A 76 6.12 -12.20 8.02
C CYS A 76 7.56 -11.67 8.07
N VAL A 77 7.85 -10.85 9.08
CA VAL A 77 9.20 -10.38 9.39
C VAL A 77 9.52 -10.71 10.84
N ASN A 78 10.81 -10.88 11.15
CA ASN A 78 11.24 -11.10 12.51
C ASN A 78 10.93 -9.87 13.36
N LYS A 79 10.25 -10.08 14.48
CA LYS A 79 10.01 -9.03 15.46
C LYS A 79 11.35 -8.69 16.14
N PRO A 80 11.80 -7.42 16.13
CA PRO A 80 12.99 -7.02 16.87
C PRO A 80 12.88 -7.30 18.36
N ALA A 81 14.03 -7.34 19.04
CA ALA A 81 14.07 -7.41 20.50
C ALA A 81 13.30 -6.23 21.12
N TRP A 82 12.79 -6.45 22.33
CA TRP A 82 12.04 -5.40 23.03
C TRP A 82 12.90 -4.14 23.22
N GLY A 83 12.33 -2.96 22.96
CA GLY A 83 13.03 -1.68 23.04
C GLY A 83 13.85 -1.31 21.79
N VAL A 84 13.96 -2.21 20.79
CA VAL A 84 14.63 -1.91 19.51
C VAL A 84 13.60 -1.36 18.51
N TYR A 85 13.87 -0.16 17.99
CA TYR A 85 12.98 0.56 17.08
C TYR A 85 13.71 1.01 15.81
N GLY A 86 12.95 1.31 14.76
CA GLY A 86 13.47 1.93 13.53
C GLY A 86 14.41 1.04 12.71
N THR A 87 14.45 -0.27 12.97
CA THR A 87 15.34 -1.19 12.26
C THR A 87 14.77 -1.57 10.90
N LYS A 88 15.63 -1.79 9.91
CA LYS A 88 15.24 -2.44 8.66
C LYS A 88 15.01 -3.93 8.91
N LEU A 89 13.80 -4.39 8.58
CA LEU A 89 13.36 -5.77 8.82
C LEU A 89 13.46 -6.63 7.57
N ALA A 90 13.32 -6.04 6.40
CA ALA A 90 13.41 -6.76 5.12
C ALA A 90 13.77 -5.81 3.97
N THR A 91 14.35 -6.38 2.92
CA THR A 91 14.58 -5.74 1.63
C THR A 91 14.19 -6.71 0.52
N ILE A 92 13.45 -6.23 -0.48
CA ILE A 92 13.15 -6.96 -1.72
C ILE A 92 13.53 -6.06 -2.88
N THR A 93 14.31 -6.58 -3.82
CA THR A 93 14.67 -5.89 -5.06
C THR A 93 14.09 -6.61 -6.26
N ARG A 94 13.77 -5.85 -7.31
CA ARG A 94 13.30 -6.40 -8.58
C ARG A 94 13.81 -5.54 -9.73
N ALA A 95 14.46 -6.17 -10.70
CA ALA A 95 15.08 -5.45 -11.83
C ALA A 95 14.07 -4.94 -12.87
N SER A 96 12.84 -5.46 -12.85
CA SER A 96 11.80 -5.13 -13.80
C SER A 96 10.41 -5.32 -13.19
N SER A 97 9.56 -4.32 -13.32
CA SER A 97 8.20 -4.28 -12.78
C SER A 97 7.20 -3.86 -13.87
N PRO A 98 6.95 -4.74 -14.85
CA PRO A 98 6.01 -4.46 -15.92
C PRO A 98 4.56 -4.44 -15.40
N TYR A 99 3.76 -3.53 -15.95
CA TYR A 99 2.34 -3.45 -15.69
C TYR A 99 1.58 -3.06 -16.96
N THR A 100 0.31 -3.43 -16.99
CA THR A 100 -0.63 -3.07 -18.06
C THR A 100 -1.64 -2.09 -17.49
N VAL A 101 -1.91 -1.02 -18.22
CA VAL A 101 -3.04 -0.13 -17.97
C VAL A 101 -4.22 -0.71 -18.72
N TYR A 102 -5.34 -0.86 -18.03
CA TYR A 102 -6.63 -1.20 -18.57
C TYR A 102 -7.48 0.06 -18.48
N GLY A 103 -7.93 0.56 -19.63
CA GLY A 103 -8.89 1.67 -19.68
C GLY A 103 -10.31 1.16 -19.38
N SER A 104 -11.31 2.00 -19.65
CA SER A 104 -12.71 1.64 -19.45
C SER A 104 -13.10 0.35 -20.18
N SER A 105 -14.10 -0.35 -19.64
CA SER A 105 -14.56 -1.67 -20.09
C SER A 105 -13.46 -2.74 -20.08
N CYS A 106 -12.59 -2.71 -19.07
CA CYS A 106 -11.58 -3.76 -18.83
C CYS A 106 -10.58 -3.93 -19.98
N THR A 107 -10.44 -2.93 -20.85
CA THR A 107 -9.69 -3.08 -22.10
C THR A 107 -8.24 -2.66 -21.88
N ALA A 108 -7.31 -3.57 -22.11
CA ALA A 108 -5.88 -3.28 -22.07
C ALA A 108 -5.55 -2.15 -23.06
N SER A 109 -5.00 -1.04 -22.57
CA SER A 109 -4.74 0.16 -23.35
C SER A 109 -3.25 0.41 -23.59
N SER A 110 -2.39 0.11 -22.62
CA SER A 110 -0.94 0.30 -22.75
C SER A 110 -0.15 -0.57 -21.78
N ASN A 111 1.10 -0.85 -22.13
CA ASN A 111 2.07 -1.50 -21.26
C ASN A 111 3.12 -0.50 -20.80
N SER A 112 3.61 -0.66 -19.60
CA SER A 112 4.61 0.20 -18.99
C SER A 112 5.44 -0.57 -17.99
N ASN A 113 6.53 0.03 -17.53
CA ASN A 113 7.44 -0.59 -16.58
C ASN A 113 7.99 0.48 -15.65
N LEU A 114 7.88 0.27 -14.34
CA LEU A 114 8.46 1.20 -13.38
C LEU A 114 9.99 1.07 -13.26
N GLY A 115 10.59 0.08 -13.94
CA GLY A 115 12.04 -0.16 -13.97
C GLY A 115 12.51 -0.99 -12.78
N TYR A 116 13.68 -0.64 -12.25
CA TYR A 116 14.22 -1.26 -11.04
C TYR A 116 13.45 -0.75 -9.82
N VAL A 117 13.12 -1.67 -8.93
CA VAL A 117 12.32 -1.45 -7.73
C VAL A 117 13.05 -1.98 -6.50
N VAL A 118 13.01 -1.23 -5.41
CA VAL A 118 13.42 -1.70 -4.08
C VAL A 118 12.34 -1.39 -3.05
N ASN A 119 11.91 -2.44 -2.35
CA ASN A 119 11.00 -2.35 -1.22
C ASN A 119 11.75 -2.67 0.06
N GLU A 120 11.49 -1.89 1.11
CA GLU A 120 12.04 -2.14 2.44
C GLU A 120 10.95 -2.04 3.49
N VAL A 121 10.94 -3.00 4.42
CA VAL A 121 10.09 -2.93 5.60
C VAL A 121 10.94 -2.44 6.77
N TRP A 122 10.47 -1.42 7.46
CA TRP A 122 11.13 -0.79 8.59
C TRP A 122 10.24 -0.80 9.83
N GLY A 123 10.87 -0.70 10.99
CA GLY A 123 10.21 -0.55 12.29
C GLY A 123 10.48 -1.71 13.25
N PRO A 124 9.65 -1.87 14.29
CA PRO A 124 8.58 -0.95 14.65
C PRO A 124 9.13 0.43 15.05
N THR A 125 8.36 1.49 14.84
CA THR A 125 8.69 2.85 15.32
C THR A 125 7.47 3.42 16.03
N PRO A 126 7.57 3.90 17.29
CA PRO A 126 6.47 4.57 17.96
C PRO A 126 6.06 5.82 17.19
N MET A 127 4.76 5.96 16.89
CA MET A 127 4.24 7.08 16.12
C MET A 127 2.90 7.56 16.66
N SER A 128 2.73 8.87 16.72
CA SER A 128 1.46 9.53 17.07
C SER A 128 0.92 10.25 15.84
N LEU A 129 -0.20 9.76 15.31
CA LEU A 129 -0.87 10.34 14.13
C LEU A 129 -2.15 11.12 14.50
N GLY A 130 -2.45 11.22 15.80
CA GLY A 130 -3.61 11.94 16.33
C GLY A 130 -4.95 11.24 16.06
N GLY A 131 -6.03 12.01 16.23
CA GLY A 131 -7.39 11.52 16.05
C GLY A 131 -7.74 10.41 17.04
N SER A 132 -8.36 9.35 16.51
CA SER A 132 -8.76 8.16 17.26
C SER A 132 -7.67 7.10 17.40
N LEU A 133 -6.51 7.30 16.77
CA LEU A 133 -5.38 6.37 16.87
C LEU A 133 -4.66 6.55 18.20
N ALA A 134 -4.20 5.43 18.78
CA ALA A 134 -3.47 5.47 20.02
C ALA A 134 -2.15 6.27 19.85
N PRO A 135 -1.80 7.16 20.79
CA PRO A 135 -0.52 7.83 20.77
C PRO A 135 0.62 6.82 20.93
N ASN A 136 1.75 7.08 20.27
CA ASN A 136 2.95 6.25 20.28
C ASN A 136 2.70 4.78 19.89
N ALA A 137 1.70 4.52 19.05
CA ALA A 137 1.43 3.18 18.54
C ALA A 137 2.62 2.69 17.70
N LEU A 138 2.97 1.41 17.87
CA LEU A 138 4.05 0.79 17.10
C LEU A 138 3.66 0.66 15.64
N THR A 139 4.39 1.36 14.78
CA THR A 139 4.16 1.44 13.34
C THR A 139 5.21 0.64 12.58
N LEU A 140 4.78 -0.16 11.61
CA LEU A 140 5.66 -0.67 10.55
C LEU A 140 5.55 0.24 9.33
N THR A 141 6.67 0.49 8.65
CA THR A 141 6.70 1.31 7.43
C THR A 141 7.19 0.47 6.26
N LEU A 142 6.40 0.35 5.20
CA LEU A 142 6.87 -0.12 3.90
C LEU A 142 7.36 1.10 3.11
N SER A 143 8.64 1.10 2.72
CA SER A 143 9.23 2.05 1.80
C SER A 143 9.32 1.40 0.42
N TYR A 144 8.48 1.86 -0.51
CA TYR A 144 8.46 1.43 -1.90
C TYR A 144 9.16 2.46 -2.78
N ARG A 145 10.31 2.09 -3.38
CA ARG A 145 11.04 2.95 -4.32
C ARG A 145 11.07 2.31 -5.71
N TYR A 146 10.87 3.12 -6.73
CA TYR A 146 10.82 2.67 -8.12
C TYR A 146 11.41 3.69 -9.09
N SER A 147 11.60 3.24 -10.33
CA SER A 147 12.44 3.92 -11.32
C SER A 147 13.84 4.14 -10.78
N CYS A 148 14.39 3.07 -10.20
CA CYS A 148 15.77 3.03 -9.73
C CYS A 148 16.75 2.83 -10.89
N ASN A 149 17.99 3.20 -10.66
CA ASN A 149 19.11 2.68 -11.44
C ASN A 149 19.35 1.18 -11.12
N SER A 150 20.25 0.55 -11.87
CA SER A 150 20.55 -0.88 -11.72
C SER A 150 21.20 -1.27 -10.38
N SER A 151 21.77 -0.30 -9.66
CA SER A 151 22.35 -0.48 -8.32
C SER A 151 21.32 -0.33 -7.19
N TYR A 152 20.08 0.08 -7.48
CA TYR A 152 19.01 0.35 -6.51
C TYR A 152 19.30 1.47 -5.48
N ASP A 153 20.37 2.25 -5.67
CA ASP A 153 20.81 3.29 -4.73
C ASP A 153 20.22 4.67 -5.03
N SER A 154 19.72 4.88 -6.25
CA SER A 154 19.04 6.11 -6.67
C SER A 154 17.75 5.75 -7.38
N CYS A 155 16.62 6.19 -6.83
CA CYS A 155 15.29 5.97 -7.39
C CYS A 155 14.55 7.28 -7.52
N ARG A 156 13.88 7.50 -8.66
CA ARG A 156 13.18 8.76 -8.93
C ARG A 156 12.01 8.99 -7.99
N TYR A 157 11.33 7.92 -7.58
CA TYR A 157 10.09 7.98 -6.82
C TYR A 157 10.16 7.11 -5.57
N LYS A 158 9.52 7.57 -4.50
CA LYS A 158 9.35 6.82 -3.25
C LYS A 158 7.94 7.02 -2.72
N GLU A 159 7.33 5.94 -2.28
CA GLU A 159 6.11 5.94 -1.49
C GLU A 159 6.36 5.25 -0.15
N THR A 160 5.80 5.77 0.94
CA THR A 160 5.83 5.12 2.24
C THR A 160 4.44 4.82 2.74
N PHE A 161 4.23 3.61 3.23
CA PHE A 161 2.98 3.12 3.79
C PHE A 161 3.21 2.75 5.25
N ASP A 162 2.53 3.43 6.16
CA ASP A 162 2.63 3.20 7.60
C ASP A 162 1.46 2.37 8.08
N PHE A 163 1.75 1.32 8.84
CA PHE A 163 0.78 0.35 9.32
C PHE A 163 0.74 0.27 10.84
N GLN A 164 -0.46 0.36 11.42
CA GLN A 164 -0.70 0.18 12.84
C GLN A 164 -1.77 -0.90 13.08
N LYS A 165 -1.59 -1.70 14.13
CA LYS A 165 -2.63 -2.64 14.59
C LYS A 165 -3.70 -1.90 15.40
N PRO A 166 -4.99 -2.29 15.29
CA PRO A 166 -5.54 -3.33 14.41
C PRO A 166 -5.91 -2.83 13.00
N PHE A 167 -5.62 -1.58 12.67
CA PHE A 167 -6.22 -0.84 11.56
C PHE A 167 -5.68 -1.19 10.16
N GLY A 168 -4.41 -1.55 10.05
CA GLY A 168 -3.74 -1.63 8.74
C GLY A 168 -3.11 -0.28 8.38
N LEU A 169 -3.30 0.18 7.14
CA LEU A 169 -2.71 1.42 6.63
C LEU A 169 -3.30 2.65 7.34
N VAL A 170 -2.44 3.47 7.92
CA VAL A 170 -2.81 4.69 8.66
C VAL A 170 -2.19 5.96 8.08
N ARG A 171 -1.14 5.84 7.26
CA ARG A 171 -0.56 6.98 6.53
C ARG A 171 0.12 6.53 5.25
N TRP A 172 -0.09 7.28 4.18
CA TRP A 172 0.63 7.17 2.92
C TRP A 172 1.33 8.49 2.62
N ILE A 173 2.55 8.43 2.10
CA ILE A 173 3.32 9.61 1.70
C ILE A 173 4.02 9.34 0.37
N TYR A 174 3.92 10.28 -0.56
CA TYR A 174 4.61 10.24 -1.84
C TYR A 174 5.74 11.27 -1.89
N TYR A 175 6.89 10.85 -2.40
CA TYR A 175 8.11 11.64 -2.55
C TYR A 175 8.69 11.50 -3.96
N VAL A 176 9.36 12.57 -4.40
CA VAL A 176 10.17 12.60 -5.62
C VAL A 176 11.61 12.93 -5.25
N LEU A 177 12.57 12.24 -5.86
CA LEU A 177 13.98 12.55 -5.70
C LEU A 177 14.32 13.85 -6.44
N GLN A 178 14.78 14.85 -5.71
CA GLN A 178 15.21 16.15 -6.22
C GLN A 178 16.56 16.49 -5.57
N ASN A 179 17.58 16.75 -6.39
CA ASN A 179 18.92 17.10 -5.91
C ASN A 179 19.48 16.12 -4.85
N GLY A 180 19.27 14.82 -5.07
CA GLY A 180 19.73 13.76 -4.17
C GLY A 180 18.92 13.57 -2.88
N GLN A 181 17.81 14.30 -2.70
CA GLN A 181 16.95 14.20 -1.52
C GLN A 181 15.50 13.89 -1.92
N TYR A 182 14.81 13.09 -1.10
CA TYR A 182 13.38 12.81 -1.31
C TYR A 182 12.54 13.95 -0.76
N VAL A 183 11.93 14.73 -1.67
CA VAL A 183 11.02 15.83 -1.33
C VAL A 183 9.60 15.32 -1.33
N GLN A 184 8.89 15.50 -0.21
CA GLN A 184 7.49 15.10 -0.07
C GLN A 184 6.61 15.90 -1.04
N GLN A 185 5.78 15.20 -1.81
CA GLN A 185 4.84 15.79 -2.76
C GLN A 185 3.40 15.72 -2.26
N ASN A 186 3.05 14.63 -1.57
CA ASN A 186 1.69 14.43 -1.07
C ASN A 186 1.70 13.53 0.17
N GLN A 187 0.65 13.65 0.99
CA GLN A 187 0.44 12.83 2.17
C GLN A 187 -1.04 12.64 2.47
N THR A 188 -1.39 11.41 2.82
CA THR A 188 -2.69 11.05 3.39
C THR A 188 -2.51 10.43 4.75
N VAL A 189 -3.32 10.85 5.72
CA VAL A 189 -3.39 10.31 7.09
C VAL A 189 -4.81 9.83 7.33
N TYR A 190 -4.94 8.57 7.74
CA TYR A 190 -6.19 7.92 8.10
C TYR A 190 -6.21 7.71 9.62
N ASN A 191 -6.65 8.72 10.37
CA ASN A 191 -6.56 8.75 11.83
C ASN A 191 -7.89 8.79 12.58
N GLN A 192 -9.02 8.74 11.88
CA GLN A 192 -10.36 8.73 12.48
C GLN A 192 -11.04 7.39 12.25
N LYS A 193 -11.44 6.71 13.32
CA LYS A 193 -12.21 5.46 13.29
C LYS A 193 -13.68 5.80 13.16
N VAL A 194 -14.29 5.37 12.06
CA VAL A 194 -15.70 5.59 11.76
C VAL A 194 -16.42 4.24 11.68
N SER A 195 -17.67 4.20 12.16
CA SER A 195 -18.52 3.02 12.07
C SER A 195 -18.90 2.72 10.61
N GLY A 196 -19.03 1.44 10.28
CA GLY A 196 -19.28 0.94 8.92
C GLY A 196 -18.07 0.17 8.42
N GLY A 197 -18.23 -1.14 8.22
CA GLY A 197 -17.16 -2.00 7.74
C GLY A 197 -16.81 -1.78 6.27
N ALA A 198 -15.81 -2.53 5.81
CA ALA A 198 -15.46 -2.56 4.41
C ALA A 198 -16.63 -3.07 3.54
N PRO A 199 -16.94 -2.40 2.42
CA PRO A 199 -17.90 -2.90 1.45
C PRO A 199 -17.37 -4.18 0.78
N ILE A 200 -18.24 -4.83 0.01
CA ILE A 200 -17.81 -5.90 -0.90
C ILE A 200 -16.98 -5.25 -2.01
N PRO A 201 -15.76 -5.75 -2.31
CA PRO A 201 -14.99 -5.26 -3.46
C PRO A 201 -15.77 -5.41 -4.76
N ASP A 202 -15.83 -4.34 -5.55
CA ASP A 202 -16.40 -4.36 -6.91
C ASP A 202 -15.25 -4.45 -7.90
N HIS A 203 -15.15 -5.53 -8.68
CA HIS A 203 -14.07 -5.71 -9.66
C HIS A 203 -14.63 -6.39 -10.92
N PRO A 204 -15.35 -5.66 -11.78
CA PRO A 204 -16.15 -6.23 -12.87
C PRO A 204 -15.36 -6.96 -13.95
N CYS A 205 -14.03 -6.90 -13.91
CA CYS A 205 -13.14 -7.40 -14.94
C CYS A 205 -12.43 -8.72 -14.56
N TRP A 206 -12.56 -9.23 -13.32
CA TRP A 206 -11.96 -10.49 -12.84
C TRP A 206 -12.64 -11.07 -11.60
#